data_AF-A0A7W6NJR7-F1
#
_entry.id   AF-A0A7W6NJR7-F1
#
_cell.length_a   1.000
_cell.length_b   1.000
_cell.length_c   1.000
_cell.angle_alpha   90.00
_cell.angle_beta   90.00
_cell.angle_gamma   90.00
#
_symmetry.space_group_name_H-M   'P 1'
#
loop_
_entity.id
_entity.type
_entity.pdbx_description
1 polymer ?
#
loop_
_entity_poly.entity_id
_entity_poly.type
_entity_poly.pdbx_seq_one_letter_code
_entity_poly.pdbx_strand_id
1 'polypeptide(L)'
;MTTGDNTKLSAEDRQKLFAHHFRKELAAENARRMAVAEKAANRKLAKAADPTFTAQKFDHYLKAHFGEDDQKPVDRLRSDRENLEWLGLIPSTSGGDLLAQADRVDREGMTRAKGYKAGLLGMDRVSGYDAGSVDDKLWLESYDAGRTEYETDIPDILARIQSSQDSEEPPEGDPFEDDAD
;
A
#
# COMPACT_ATOMS: atom_id res chain seq x y z
N MET A 1 -62.20 -20.84 18.86
CA MET A 1 -60.78 -20.91 18.44
C MET A 1 -60.67 -20.10 17.16
N THR A 2 -60.21 -18.86 17.26
CA THR A 2 -59.94 -18.02 16.07
C THR A 2 -58.72 -17.19 16.41
N THR A 3 -57.58 -17.86 16.25
CA THR A 3 -56.25 -17.31 16.46
C THR A 3 -55.75 -16.75 15.14
N GLY A 4 -55.41 -15.46 15.13
CA GLY A 4 -54.42 -14.86 14.26
C GLY A 4 -54.89 -14.39 12.89
N ASP A 5 -55.18 -13.09 12.74
CA ASP A 5 -55.01 -12.35 11.46
C ASP A 5 -55.20 -10.81 11.61
N ASN A 6 -54.63 -10.18 12.64
CA ASN A 6 -54.76 -8.72 12.89
C ASN A 6 -53.43 -7.95 12.90
N THR A 7 -52.43 -8.36 12.12
CA THR A 7 -51.07 -7.79 12.17
C THR A 7 -50.66 -6.96 10.94
N LYS A 8 -51.52 -6.78 9.94
CA LYS A 8 -51.18 -5.99 8.75
C LYS A 8 -51.57 -4.53 8.92
N LEU A 9 -50.57 -3.67 9.10
CA LEU A 9 -50.72 -2.21 9.08
C LEU A 9 -51.39 -1.75 7.79
N SER A 10 -52.29 -0.77 7.89
CA SER A 10 -52.84 -0.09 6.72
C SER A 10 -51.74 0.62 5.93
N ALA A 11 -51.99 0.93 4.65
CA ALA A 11 -51.02 1.67 3.83
C ALA A 11 -50.65 3.03 4.46
N GLU A 12 -51.63 3.70 5.07
CA GLU A 12 -51.44 4.98 5.76
C GLU A 12 -50.58 4.83 7.02
N ASP A 13 -50.80 3.78 7.82
CA ASP A 13 -49.99 3.53 9.02
C ASP A 13 -48.55 3.13 8.66
N ARG A 14 -48.36 2.38 7.57
CA ARG A 14 -47.03 2.09 7.02
C ARG A 14 -46.30 3.37 6.59
N GLN A 15 -47.00 4.32 5.98
CA GLN A 15 -46.42 5.61 5.59
C GLN A 15 -46.02 6.44 6.82
N LYS A 16 -46.86 6.49 7.87
CA LYS A 16 -46.55 7.19 9.13
C LYS A 16 -45.34 6.57 9.83
N LEU A 17 -45.28 5.23 9.88
CA LEU A 17 -44.15 4.50 10.45
C LEU A 17 -42.86 4.76 9.66
N PHE A 18 -42.92 4.73 8.32
CA PHE A 18 -41.78 5.08 7.47
C PHE A 18 -41.32 6.52 7.75
N ALA A 19 -42.24 7.49 7.78
CA ALA A 19 -41.89 8.88 8.07
C ALA A 19 -41.24 9.05 9.46
N HIS A 20 -41.69 8.28 10.46
CA HIS A 20 -41.06 8.27 11.79
C HIS A 20 -39.58 7.85 11.72
N HIS A 21 -39.27 6.76 11.02
CA HIS A 21 -37.87 6.31 10.86
C HIS A 21 -37.07 7.26 9.96
N PHE A 22 -37.65 7.72 8.86
CA PHE A 22 -37.00 8.64 7.93
C PHE A 22 -36.61 9.97 8.59
N ARG A 23 -37.36 10.46 9.59
CA ARG A 23 -36.94 11.66 10.35
C ARG A 23 -35.59 11.48 11.05
N LYS A 24 -35.26 10.27 11.51
CA LYS A 24 -33.96 9.97 12.13
C LYS A 24 -32.86 9.94 11.07
N GLU A 25 -33.11 9.27 9.94
CA GLU A 25 -32.19 9.26 8.79
C GLU A 25 -31.91 10.67 8.27
N LEU A 26 -32.95 11.50 8.12
CA LEU A 26 -32.85 12.88 7.66
C LEU A 26 -31.99 13.73 8.62
N ALA A 27 -32.15 13.55 9.93
CA ALA A 27 -31.33 14.23 10.92
C ALA A 27 -29.85 13.84 10.82
N ALA A 28 -29.56 12.54 10.67
CA ALA A 28 -28.20 12.03 10.48
C ALA A 28 -27.57 12.56 9.18
N GLU A 29 -28.31 12.57 8.07
CA GLU A 29 -27.83 13.10 6.79
C GLU A 29 -27.56 14.61 6.86
N ASN A 30 -28.42 15.38 7.54
CA ASN A 30 -28.18 16.80 7.76
C ASN A 30 -26.91 17.05 8.57
N ALA A 31 -26.70 16.29 9.65
CA ALA A 31 -25.47 16.36 10.44
C ALA A 31 -24.23 16.01 9.60
N ARG A 32 -24.31 14.96 8.78
CA ARG A 32 -23.23 14.58 7.85
C ARG A 32 -22.90 15.69 6.87
N ARG A 33 -23.90 16.33 6.27
CA ARG A 33 -23.72 17.45 5.32
C ARG A 33 -23.06 18.65 5.99
N MET A 34 -23.48 18.99 7.20
CA MET A 34 -22.85 20.06 7.99
C MET A 34 -21.39 19.74 8.30
N ALA A 35 -21.09 18.54 8.76
CA ALA A 35 -19.72 18.11 9.05
C ALA A 35 -18.82 18.13 7.78
N VAL A 36 -19.35 17.73 6.62
CA VAL A 36 -18.61 17.82 5.35
C VAL A 36 -18.31 19.27 4.99
N ALA A 37 -19.27 20.18 5.13
CA ALA A 37 -19.08 21.60 4.86
C ALA A 37 -18.05 22.24 5.81
N GLU A 38 -18.13 21.91 7.10
CA GLU A 38 -17.19 22.38 8.12
C GLU A 38 -15.77 21.86 7.85
N LYS A 39 -15.61 20.56 7.54
CA LYS A 39 -14.31 19.99 7.14
C LYS A 39 -13.74 20.73 5.92
N ALA A 40 -14.57 21.03 4.91
CA ALA A 40 -14.12 21.74 3.73
C ALA A 40 -13.70 23.19 4.04
N ALA A 41 -14.44 23.91 4.88
CA ALA A 41 -14.09 25.26 5.31
C ALA A 41 -12.79 25.28 6.11
N ASN A 42 -12.64 24.39 7.10
CA ASN A 42 -11.43 24.28 7.90
C ASN A 42 -10.20 23.96 7.04
N ARG A 43 -10.32 23.06 6.07
CA ARG A 43 -9.21 22.72 5.14
C ARG A 43 -8.73 23.92 4.33
N LYS A 44 -9.63 24.83 3.95
CA LYS A 44 -9.24 26.07 3.25
C LYS A 44 -8.43 26.98 4.16
N LEU A 45 -8.87 27.15 5.41
CA LEU A 45 -8.15 27.93 6.41
C LEU A 45 -6.79 27.32 6.74
N ALA A 46 -6.74 26.00 6.95
CA ALA A 46 -5.50 25.28 7.23
C ALA A 46 -4.48 25.40 6.09
N LYS A 47 -4.92 25.25 4.84
CA LYS A 47 -4.04 25.43 3.67
C LYS A 47 -3.54 26.88 3.53
N ALA A 48 -4.36 27.86 3.90
CA ALA A 48 -3.96 29.26 3.89
C ALA A 48 -2.91 29.57 4.98
N ALA A 49 -2.99 28.87 6.13
CA ALA A 49 -2.01 28.97 7.20
C ALA A 49 -0.70 28.23 6.87
N ASP A 50 -0.79 27.05 6.27
CA ASP A 50 0.35 26.25 5.82
C ASP A 50 0.02 25.56 4.48
N PRO A 51 0.70 25.90 3.38
CA PRO A 51 0.46 25.29 2.07
C PRO A 51 0.60 23.76 2.02
N THR A 52 1.33 23.16 2.97
CA THR A 52 1.51 21.71 3.10
C THR A 52 0.34 20.99 3.77
N PHE A 53 -0.60 21.72 4.38
CA PHE A 53 -1.80 21.16 5.02
C PHE A 53 -2.89 20.89 3.99
N THR A 54 -2.62 19.93 3.11
CA THR A 54 -3.54 19.51 2.06
C THR A 54 -4.72 18.71 2.63
N ALA A 55 -5.84 18.71 1.89
CA ALA A 55 -7.00 17.90 2.26
C ALA A 55 -6.65 16.41 2.41
N GLN A 56 -5.79 15.89 1.51
CA GLN A 56 -5.31 14.51 1.53
C GLN A 56 -4.53 14.19 2.82
N LYS A 57 -3.73 15.13 3.33
CA LYS A 57 -3.00 14.96 4.60
C LYS A 57 -3.97 14.76 5.77
N PHE A 58 -5.02 15.58 5.85
CA PHE A 58 -6.06 15.41 6.87
C PHE A 58 -6.82 14.08 6.72
N ASP A 59 -7.15 13.67 5.50
CA ASP A 59 -7.83 12.40 5.27
C ASP A 59 -6.96 11.20 5.66
N HIS A 60 -5.68 11.22 5.32
CA HIS A 60 -4.73 10.19 5.73
C HIS A 60 -4.56 10.14 7.26
N TYR A 61 -4.38 11.31 7.89
CA TYR A 61 -4.20 11.40 9.33
C TYR A 61 -5.46 10.96 10.11
N LEU A 62 -6.66 11.36 9.67
CA LEU A 62 -7.92 10.90 10.27
C LEU A 62 -8.08 9.38 10.11
N LYS A 63 -7.72 8.83 8.95
CA LYS A 63 -7.79 7.38 8.71
C LYS A 63 -6.81 6.61 9.60
N ALA A 64 -5.60 7.14 9.80
CA ALA A 64 -4.64 6.53 10.71
C ALA A 64 -5.11 6.64 12.18
N HIS A 65 -5.66 7.79 12.57
CA HIS A 65 -6.12 8.04 13.93
C HIS A 65 -7.33 7.21 14.37
N PHE A 66 -8.28 6.96 13.45
CA PHE A 66 -9.47 6.14 13.71
C PHE A 66 -9.34 4.70 13.20
N GLY A 67 -8.15 4.31 12.74
CA GLY A 67 -7.89 2.91 12.38
C GLY A 67 -7.95 2.03 13.61
N GLU A 68 -8.44 0.80 13.47
CA GLU A 68 -8.41 -0.20 14.55
C GLU A 68 -7.02 -0.82 14.74
N ASP A 69 -6.17 -0.69 13.72
CA ASP A 69 -4.82 -1.26 13.66
C ASP A 69 -3.80 -0.16 13.35
N ASP A 70 -3.12 0.28 14.39
CA ASP A 70 -2.04 1.27 14.33
C ASP A 70 -0.82 0.77 13.56
N GLN A 71 -0.64 -0.54 13.40
CA GLN A 71 0.49 -1.13 12.69
C GLN A 71 0.33 -1.01 11.17
N LYS A 72 -0.89 -1.09 10.67
CA LYS A 72 -1.20 -0.99 9.23
C LYS A 72 -0.66 0.26 8.52
N PRO A 73 -0.80 1.50 9.05
CA PRO A 73 -0.18 2.67 8.42
C PRO A 73 1.35 2.64 8.46
N VAL A 74 1.95 2.04 9.50
CA VAL A 74 3.41 1.88 9.63
C VAL A 74 3.94 0.89 8.60
N ASP A 75 3.28 -0.26 8.44
CA ASP A 75 3.68 -1.27 7.46
C ASP A 75 3.52 -0.75 6.03
N ARG A 76 2.46 0.02 5.77
CA ARG A 76 2.30 0.75 4.50
C ARG A 76 3.46 1.71 4.25
N LEU A 77 3.86 2.51 5.24
CA LEU A 77 4.99 3.42 5.12
C LEU A 77 6.30 2.66 4.84
N ARG A 78 6.53 1.53 5.53
CA ARG A 78 7.70 0.68 5.31
C ARG A 78 7.74 0.15 3.88
N SER A 79 6.61 -0.38 3.38
CA SER A 79 6.50 -0.88 2.01
C SER A 79 6.63 0.24 0.96
N ASP A 80 5.97 1.38 1.15
CA ASP A 80 6.08 2.53 0.25
C ASP A 80 7.55 3.01 0.18
N ARG A 81 8.26 3.04 1.31
CA ARG A 81 9.68 3.39 1.37
C ARG A 81 10.56 2.39 0.63
N GLU A 82 10.43 1.10 0.92
CA GLU A 82 11.16 0.03 0.23
C GLU A 82 10.99 0.11 -1.29
N ASN A 83 9.75 0.31 -1.75
CA ASN A 83 9.47 0.51 -3.17
C ASN A 83 10.20 1.75 -3.73
N LEU A 84 10.23 2.87 -3.01
CA LEU A 84 10.94 4.07 -3.45
C LEU A 84 12.46 3.87 -3.46
N GLU A 85 13.01 3.08 -2.54
CA GLU A 85 14.43 2.68 -2.52
C GLU A 85 14.77 1.82 -3.75
N TRP A 86 13.95 0.80 -4.06
CA TRP A 86 14.13 -0.03 -5.25
C TRP A 86 13.97 0.74 -6.57
N LEU A 87 13.14 1.79 -6.56
CA LEU A 87 13.03 2.72 -7.68
C LEU A 87 14.22 3.70 -7.78
N GLY A 88 15.11 3.72 -6.78
CA GLY A 88 16.22 4.67 -6.67
C GLY A 88 15.76 6.12 -6.48
N LEU A 89 14.53 6.34 -6.01
CA LEU A 89 13.97 7.69 -5.78
C LEU A 89 14.40 8.27 -4.45
N ILE A 90 14.76 7.41 -3.50
CA ILE A 90 15.33 7.77 -2.21
C ILE A 90 16.54 6.86 -1.91
N PRO A 91 17.48 7.26 -1.06
CA PRO A 91 18.61 6.42 -0.70
C PRO A 91 18.14 5.15 0.03
N SER A 92 18.84 4.04 -0.19
CA SER A 92 18.61 2.83 0.60
C SER A 92 18.93 3.10 2.06
N THR A 93 18.04 2.68 2.96
CA THR A 93 18.20 2.90 4.39
C THR A 93 18.28 1.63 5.21
N SER A 94 18.31 0.49 4.53
CA SER A 94 18.67 -0.81 5.07
C SER A 94 20.20 -0.87 5.30
N GLY A 95 20.68 -0.27 6.40
CA GLY A 95 22.03 -0.52 6.94
C GLY A 95 23.00 0.66 7.10
N GLY A 96 22.57 1.92 6.99
CA GLY A 96 23.45 3.10 7.08
C GLY A 96 23.12 4.08 8.22
N ASP A 97 24.12 4.87 8.62
CA ASP A 97 24.00 5.97 9.60
C ASP A 97 22.82 6.90 9.26
N LEU A 98 21.96 7.18 10.25
CA LEU A 98 20.79 8.04 10.12
C LEU A 98 21.14 9.45 9.59
N LEU A 99 22.38 9.90 9.79
CA LEU A 99 22.87 11.19 9.29
C LEU A 99 23.26 11.17 7.80
N ALA A 100 23.59 10.02 7.23
CA ALA A 100 23.83 9.84 5.79
C ALA A 100 22.53 9.71 4.97
N GLN A 101 21.40 9.48 5.64
CA GLN A 101 20.07 9.36 5.01
C GLN A 101 19.47 10.70 4.56
N ALA A 102 20.13 11.82 4.89
CA ALA A 102 19.72 13.17 4.48
C ALA A 102 20.16 13.51 3.04
N ASP A 103 21.03 12.71 2.42
CA ASP A 103 21.50 12.98 1.07
C ASP A 103 20.43 12.63 0.03
N ARG A 104 20.25 13.52 -0.95
CA ARG A 104 19.41 13.23 -2.11
C ARG A 104 20.09 12.14 -2.94
N VAL A 105 19.31 11.23 -3.53
CA VAL A 105 19.88 10.33 -4.55
C VAL A 105 20.41 11.20 -5.68
N ASP A 106 21.71 11.06 -5.96
CA ASP A 106 22.34 11.77 -7.07
C ASP A 106 21.75 11.30 -8.42
N ARG A 107 21.81 12.18 -9.42
CA ARG A 107 21.31 11.94 -10.77
C ARG A 107 21.88 10.66 -11.37
N GLU A 108 23.17 10.39 -11.17
CA GLU A 108 23.78 9.15 -11.63
C GLU A 108 23.17 7.92 -10.96
N GLY A 109 22.94 7.96 -9.64
CA GLY A 109 22.28 6.89 -8.90
C GLY A 109 20.87 6.61 -9.40
N MET A 110 20.08 7.66 -9.66
CA MET A 110 18.76 7.53 -10.27
C MET A 110 18.82 6.92 -11.68
N THR A 111 19.81 7.32 -12.49
CA THR A 111 20.00 6.78 -13.85
C THR A 111 20.36 5.30 -13.82
N ARG A 112 21.26 4.88 -12.92
CA ARG A 112 21.60 3.46 -12.71
C ARG A 112 20.38 2.64 -12.29
N ALA A 113 19.65 3.10 -11.27
CA ALA A 113 18.46 2.42 -10.77
C ALA A 113 17.38 2.25 -11.85
N LYS A 114 17.16 3.27 -12.70
CA LYS A 114 16.25 3.19 -13.84
C LYS A 114 16.69 2.14 -14.86
N GLY A 115 17.96 2.11 -15.23
CA GLY A 115 18.52 1.15 -16.17
C GLY A 115 18.39 -0.27 -15.64
N TYR A 116 18.90 -0.50 -14.44
CA TYR A 116 18.86 -1.79 -13.75
C TYR A 116 17.45 -2.36 -13.64
N LYS A 117 16.48 -1.53 -13.21
CA LYS A 117 15.08 -1.93 -13.16
C LYS A 117 14.52 -2.29 -14.54
N ALA A 118 14.79 -1.50 -15.57
CA ALA A 118 14.34 -1.79 -16.92
C ALA A 118 14.90 -3.14 -17.42
N GLY A 119 16.15 -3.45 -17.05
CA GLY A 119 16.76 -4.75 -17.27
C GLY A 119 16.01 -5.87 -16.57
N LEU A 120 15.85 -5.80 -15.24
CA LEU A 120 15.11 -6.80 -14.46
C LEU A 120 13.70 -7.06 -15.00
N LEU A 121 13.01 -6.01 -15.48
CA LEU A 121 11.65 -6.11 -16.01
C LEU A 121 11.58 -6.54 -17.49
N GLY A 122 12.72 -6.67 -18.18
CA GLY A 122 12.77 -7.01 -19.60
C GLY A 122 12.12 -5.96 -20.50
N MET A 123 12.24 -4.68 -20.15
CA MET A 123 11.76 -3.57 -20.97
C MET A 123 12.66 -3.37 -22.22
N ASP A 124 12.22 -2.53 -23.17
CA ASP A 124 13.06 -2.17 -24.31
C ASP A 124 14.36 -1.50 -23.85
N ARG A 125 15.49 -1.89 -24.46
CA ARG A 125 16.83 -1.36 -24.17
C ARG A 125 17.03 0.04 -24.78
N VAL A 126 16.26 1.03 -24.29
CA VAL A 126 16.27 2.42 -24.74
C VAL A 126 16.26 3.36 -23.53
N SER A 127 17.31 4.18 -23.39
CA SER A 127 17.55 5.00 -22.19
C SER A 127 16.73 6.30 -22.11
N GLY A 128 16.30 6.84 -23.25
CA GLY A 128 15.65 8.14 -23.35
C GLY A 128 16.59 9.35 -23.14
N TYR A 129 17.89 9.12 -22.98
CA TYR A 129 18.92 10.16 -22.95
C TYR A 129 19.54 10.36 -24.34
N ASP A 130 20.32 11.43 -24.51
CA ASP A 130 21.06 11.67 -25.75
C ASP A 130 22.03 10.52 -26.02
N ALA A 131 21.95 9.93 -27.21
CA ALA A 131 22.73 8.76 -27.58
C ALA A 131 24.24 9.00 -27.41
N GLY A 132 24.91 8.10 -26.68
CA GLY A 132 26.34 8.19 -26.39
C GLY A 132 26.74 9.15 -25.27
N SER A 133 25.77 9.84 -24.65
CA SER A 133 26.00 10.64 -23.44
C SER A 133 26.44 9.77 -22.25
N VAL A 134 26.95 10.41 -21.20
CA VAL A 134 27.33 9.71 -19.96
C VAL A 134 26.10 9.04 -19.33
N ASP A 135 24.98 9.74 -19.27
CA ASP A 135 23.72 9.21 -18.74
C ASP A 135 23.20 8.01 -19.57
N ASP A 136 23.30 8.08 -20.91
CA ASP A 136 22.91 6.99 -21.81
C ASP A 136 23.75 5.73 -21.57
N LYS A 137 25.08 5.86 -21.53
CA LYS A 137 25.98 4.74 -21.26
C LYS A 137 25.72 4.12 -19.90
N LEU A 138 25.56 4.96 -18.88
CA LEU A 138 25.32 4.52 -17.51
C LEU A 138 24.00 3.74 -17.37
N TRP A 139 22.96 4.22 -18.04
CA TRP A 139 21.67 3.54 -18.08
C TRP A 139 21.77 2.18 -18.78
N LEU A 140 22.41 2.14 -19.95
CA LEU A 140 22.56 0.93 -20.77
C LEU A 140 23.37 -0.16 -20.05
N GLU A 141 24.48 0.23 -19.41
CA GLU A 141 25.29 -0.67 -18.58
C GLU A 141 24.47 -1.26 -17.44
N SER A 142 23.70 -0.42 -16.75
CA SER A 142 22.85 -0.87 -15.65
C SER A 142 21.72 -1.79 -16.13
N TYR A 143 21.14 -1.52 -17.29
CA TYR A 143 20.15 -2.40 -17.94
C TYR A 143 20.72 -3.79 -18.20
N ASP A 144 21.93 -3.87 -18.76
CA ASP A 144 22.56 -5.15 -19.07
C ASP A 144 22.88 -5.95 -17.79
N ALA A 145 23.30 -5.25 -16.72
CA ALA A 145 23.47 -5.86 -15.40
C ALA A 145 22.16 -6.44 -14.84
N GLY A 146 21.07 -5.66 -14.87
CA GLY A 146 19.76 -6.11 -14.42
C GLY A 146 19.22 -7.30 -15.24
N ARG A 147 19.45 -7.32 -16.56
CA ARG A 147 19.11 -8.49 -17.39
C ARG A 147 19.90 -9.73 -16.99
N THR A 148 21.19 -9.56 -16.77
CA THR A 148 22.08 -10.66 -16.41
C THR A 148 21.68 -11.27 -15.08
N GLU A 149 21.51 -10.45 -14.03
CA GLU A 149 21.11 -10.92 -12.70
C GLU A 149 19.72 -11.58 -12.72
N TYR A 150 18.79 -11.07 -13.53
CA TYR A 150 17.50 -11.76 -13.71
C TYR A 150 17.69 -13.19 -14.25
N GLU A 151 18.57 -13.36 -15.21
CA GLU A 151 18.82 -14.64 -15.87
C GLU A 151 19.65 -15.61 -15.01
N THR A 152 20.56 -15.08 -14.17
CA THR A 152 21.48 -15.90 -13.37
C THR A 152 21.00 -16.15 -11.93
N ASP A 153 20.49 -15.12 -11.26
CA ASP A 153 20.32 -15.13 -9.80
C ASP A 153 18.89 -15.54 -9.42
N ILE A 154 17.89 -15.18 -10.24
CA ILE A 154 16.49 -15.52 -9.97
C ILE A 154 16.26 -17.04 -9.92
N PRO A 155 16.80 -17.88 -10.84
CA PRO A 155 16.64 -19.33 -10.73
C PRO A 155 17.18 -19.90 -9.41
N ASP A 156 18.32 -19.39 -8.96
CA ASP A 156 18.96 -19.79 -7.71
C ASP A 156 18.17 -19.32 -6.47
N ILE A 157 17.66 -18.09 -6.47
CA ILE A 157 16.74 -17.59 -5.43
C ILE A 157 15.49 -18.47 -5.32
N LEU A 158 14.87 -18.81 -6.45
CA LEU A 158 13.67 -19.66 -6.49
C LEU A 158 13.98 -21.07 -5.98
N ALA A 159 15.11 -21.65 -6.37
CA ALA A 159 15.54 -22.96 -5.88
C ALA A 159 15.73 -22.98 -4.35
N ARG A 160 16.33 -21.93 -3.78
CA ARG A 160 16.45 -21.79 -2.32
C ARG A 160 15.10 -21.68 -1.62
N ILE A 161 14.19 -20.87 -2.16
CA ILE A 161 12.83 -20.72 -1.60
C ILE A 161 12.12 -22.08 -1.58
N GLN A 162 12.19 -22.83 -2.69
CA GLN A 162 11.58 -24.16 -2.77
C GLN A 162 12.21 -25.14 -1.75
N SER A 163 13.54 -25.21 -1.68
CA SER A 163 14.23 -26.09 -0.73
C SER A 163 13.91 -25.80 0.74
N SER A 164 13.61 -24.54 1.06
CA SER A 164 13.24 -24.12 2.41
C SER A 164 11.79 -24.49 2.76
N GLN A 165 10.91 -24.59 1.76
CA GLN A 165 9.52 -25.06 1.94
C GLN A 165 9.47 -26.58 2.14
N ASP A 166 10.29 -27.33 1.40
CA ASP A 166 10.35 -28.80 1.49
C ASP A 166 10.93 -29.28 2.84
N SER A 167 11.64 -28.41 3.58
CA SER A 167 12.25 -28.73 4.87
C SER A 167 11.31 -28.65 6.08
N GLU A 168 10.06 -28.17 5.90
CA GLU A 168 9.04 -28.04 6.95
C GLU A 168 7.98 -29.16 6.92
N GLU A 169 8.11 -30.18 6.06
CA GLU A 169 7.22 -31.34 6.11
C GLU A 169 7.42 -32.11 7.44
N PRO A 170 6.37 -32.33 8.25
CA PRO A 170 6.47 -33.19 9.42
C PRO A 170 6.86 -34.60 8.97
N PRO A 171 7.70 -35.33 9.72
CA PRO A 171 8.13 -36.67 9.31
C PRO A 171 6.90 -37.55 9.04
N GLU A 172 6.89 -38.23 7.89
CA GLU A 172 5.92 -39.28 7.61
C GLU A 172 6.17 -40.45 8.58
N GLY A 173 5.39 -40.48 9.67
CA GLY A 173 5.37 -41.57 10.63
C GLY A 173 4.65 -41.15 11.93
N ASP A 174 3.68 -41.95 12.36
CA ASP A 174 3.12 -41.82 13.71
C ASP A 174 4.22 -42.15 14.73
N PRO A 175 4.66 -41.22 15.60
CA PRO A 175 5.69 -41.49 16.60
C PRO A 175 5.23 -42.43 17.73
N PHE A 176 4.01 -42.97 17.67
CA PHE A 176 3.45 -43.92 18.64
C PHE A 176 3.11 -45.30 18.07
N GLU A 177 3.45 -45.61 16.81
CA GLU A 177 3.37 -46.98 16.30
C GLU A 177 4.63 -47.78 16.69
N ASP A 178 4.75 -48.10 17.98
CA ASP A 178 5.49 -49.27 18.49
C ASP A 178 5.26 -49.33 20.01
N ASP A 179 4.17 -49.98 20.44
CA ASP A 179 4.06 -50.75 21.68
C ASP A 179 2.61 -51.22 21.87
N ALA A 180 2.23 -52.26 21.13
CA ALA A 180 1.07 -53.08 21.44
C ALA A 180 1.34 -54.55 21.04
N ASP A 181 2.17 -55.22 21.84
CA ASP A 181 2.16 -56.68 22.01
C ASP A 181 2.44 -57.05 23.48
#